data_AF-A0A736R8D5-F1
#
_entry.id   AF-A0A736R8D5-F1
#
_cell.length_a   1.000
_cell.length_b   1.000
_cell.length_c   1.000
_cell.angle_alpha   90.00
_cell.angle_beta   90.00
_cell.angle_gamma   90.00
#
_symmetry.space_group_name_H-M   'P 1'
#
loop_
_entity.id
_entity.type
_entity.pdbx_description
1 polymer ?
#
loop_
_entity_poly.entity_id
_entity_poly.type
_entity_poly.pdbx_seq_one_letter_code
_entity_poly.pdbx_strand_id
1 'polypeptide(L)'
;MSYQILTTTAASITDLKKNPMGTVAEGEGDAVAILNRNEPAFYCVPPKLYAYYRELAEDAELNAVADERMKNPEIVKVNLDDL
;
A
#
# COMPACT_ATOMS: atom_id res chain seq x y z
N MET A 1 21.86 -14.00 -1.35
CA MET A 1 21.05 -12.93 -1.99
C MET A 1 20.73 -11.90 -0.92
N SER A 2 20.82 -10.61 -1.24
CA SER A 2 20.34 -9.54 -0.36
C SER A 2 18.89 -9.23 -0.70
N TYR A 3 17.99 -9.31 0.28
CA TYR A 3 16.60 -8.89 0.11
C TYR A 3 16.45 -7.46 0.62
N GLN A 4 15.76 -6.61 -0.15
CA GLN A 4 15.37 -5.29 0.31
C GLN A 4 14.08 -5.40 1.13
N ILE A 5 14.15 -5.04 2.41
CA ILE A 5 12.99 -4.93 3.29
C ILE A 5 12.49 -3.49 3.23
N LEU A 6 11.18 -3.31 3.00
CA LEU A 6 10.54 -2.01 2.78
C LEU A 6 9.86 -1.46 4.04
N THR A 7 10.20 -2.03 5.20
CA THR A 7 9.73 -1.61 6.52
C THR A 7 10.91 -1.64 7.49
N THR A 8 10.76 -0.95 8.60
CA THR A 8 11.70 -0.96 9.73
C THR A 8 11.50 -2.16 10.66
N THR A 9 10.36 -2.86 10.56
CA THR A 9 9.98 -3.92 11.51
C THR A 9 9.88 -5.28 10.82
N ALA A 10 10.60 -6.28 11.35
CA ALA A 10 10.56 -7.65 10.84
C ALA A 10 10.38 -8.67 11.97
N ALA A 11 9.63 -9.74 11.70
CA ALA A 11 9.39 -10.84 12.63
C ALA A 11 9.51 -12.18 11.90
N SER A 12 9.83 -13.26 12.63
CA SER A 12 9.84 -14.59 12.03
C SER A 12 8.42 -15.15 11.88
N ILE A 13 8.23 -16.10 10.97
CA ILE A 13 6.97 -16.85 10.87
C ILE A 13 6.64 -17.61 12.16
N THR A 14 7.64 -17.92 12.99
CA THR A 14 7.46 -18.56 14.29
C THR A 14 6.88 -17.57 15.30
N ASP A 15 7.38 -16.34 15.33
CA ASP A 15 6.87 -15.28 16.21
C ASP A 15 5.42 -14.94 15.86
N LEU A 16 5.14 -14.78 14.56
CA LEU A 16 3.79 -14.54 14.07
C LEU A 16 2.82 -15.66 14.49
N LYS A 17 3.23 -16.93 14.37
CA LYS A 17 2.39 -18.06 14.80
C LYS A 17 2.14 -18.07 16.32
N LYS A 18 3.14 -17.65 17.10
CA LYS A 18 3.06 -17.63 18.56
C LYS A 18 2.14 -16.52 19.07
N ASN A 19 2.21 -15.33 18.48
CA ASN A 19 1.39 -14.19 18.88
C ASN A 19 1.07 -13.28 17.68
N PRO A 20 0.07 -13.64 16.85
CA PRO A 20 -0.22 -12.90 15.63
C PRO A 20 -0.53 -11.42 15.88
N MET A 21 -1.36 -11.14 16.89
CA MET A 21 -1.78 -9.77 17.20
C MET A 21 -0.64 -8.93 17.77
N GLY A 22 0.23 -9.53 18.60
CA GLY A 22 1.41 -8.85 19.13
C GLY A 22 2.43 -8.53 18.04
N THR A 23 2.72 -9.49 17.16
CA THR A 23 3.65 -9.28 16.04
C THR A 23 3.18 -8.17 15.10
N VAL A 24 1.87 -8.06 14.84
CA VAL A 24 1.35 -6.94 14.04
C VAL A 24 1.40 -5.61 14.81
N ALA A 25 1.17 -5.63 16.12
CA ALA A 25 1.21 -4.43 16.96
C ALA A 25 2.64 -3.86 17.10
N GLU A 26 3.68 -4.69 17.02
CA GLU A 26 5.09 -4.25 16.99
C GLU A 26 5.41 -3.34 15.80
N GLY A 27 4.63 -3.42 14.72
CA GLY A 27 4.76 -2.51 13.57
C GLY A 27 4.24 -1.10 13.83
N GLU A 28 3.60 -0.82 14.99
CA GLU A 28 3.07 0.50 15.37
C GLU A 28 2.17 1.16 14.30
N GLY A 29 1.45 0.34 13.53
CA GLY A 29 0.58 0.78 12.45
C GLY A 29 1.23 0.77 11.06
N ASP A 30 2.53 0.52 10.97
CA ASP A 30 3.25 0.23 9.73
C ASP A 30 3.21 -1.28 9.38
N ALA A 31 3.66 -1.64 8.19
CA ALA A 31 3.77 -3.03 7.75
C ALA A 31 4.88 -3.77 8.51
N VAL A 32 4.68 -5.06 8.78
CA VAL A 32 5.70 -5.94 9.39
C VAL A 32 6.15 -6.98 8.38
N ALA A 33 7.46 -7.05 8.12
CA ALA A 33 8.03 -8.05 7.24
C ALA A 33 8.10 -9.41 7.96
N ILE A 34 7.51 -10.44 7.36
CA ILE A 34 7.52 -11.79 7.91
C ILE A 34 8.58 -12.63 7.21
N LEU A 35 9.54 -13.12 7.99
CA LEU A 35 10.67 -13.88 7.51
C LEU A 35 10.44 -15.39 7.71
N ASN A 36 10.79 -16.19 6.70
CA ASN A 36 10.87 -17.65 6.79
C ASN A 36 12.30 -18.07 6.42
N ARG A 37 13.01 -18.73 7.35
CA ARG A 37 14.43 -19.11 7.17
C ARG A 37 15.33 -17.92 6.75
N ASN A 38 15.11 -16.76 7.37
CA ASN A 38 15.80 -15.48 7.08
C ASN A 38 15.54 -14.90 5.68
N GLU A 39 14.54 -15.40 4.96
CA GLU A 39 14.08 -14.83 3.69
C GLU A 39 12.71 -14.17 3.88
N PRO A 40 12.46 -12.98 3.34
CA PRO A 40 11.15 -12.35 3.42
C PRO A 40 10.12 -13.17 2.65
N ALA A 41 9.07 -13.58 3.34
CA ALA A 41 7.97 -14.36 2.77
C ALA A 41 6.79 -13.46 2.36
N PHE A 42 6.37 -12.55 3.25
CA PHE A 42 5.27 -11.62 3.01
C PHE A 42 5.31 -10.46 4.02
N TYR A 43 4.43 -9.46 3.83
CA TYR A 43 4.19 -8.39 4.79
C TYR A 43 2.84 -8.58 5.48
N CYS A 44 2.80 -8.39 6.79
CA CYS A 44 1.56 -8.14 7.51
C CYS A 44 1.27 -6.63 7.43
N VAL A 45 0.18 -6.26 6.75
CA VAL A 45 -0.23 -4.87 6.57
C VAL A 45 -1.50 -4.61 7.40
N PRO A 46 -1.50 -3.68 8.36
CA PRO A 46 -2.69 -3.35 9.14
C PRO A 46 -3.85 -2.88 8.25
N PRO A 47 -5.12 -3.12 8.62
CA PRO A 47 -6.28 -2.78 7.76
C PRO A 47 -6.32 -1.32 7.30
N LYS A 48 -5.99 -0.38 8.20
CA LYS A 48 -5.96 1.06 7.88
C LYS A 48 -4.89 1.39 6.83
N LEU A 49 -3.71 0.79 6.95
CA LEU A 49 -2.61 1.00 6.02
C LEU A 49 -2.91 0.36 4.66
N TYR A 50 -3.52 -0.83 4.65
CA TYR A 50 -3.93 -1.48 3.41
C TYR A 50 -5.00 -0.67 2.67
N ALA A 51 -5.98 -0.12 3.39
CA ALA A 51 -6.98 0.78 2.80
C ALA A 51 -6.33 2.01 2.16
N TYR A 52 -5.38 2.64 2.86
CA TYR A 52 -4.61 3.77 2.33
C TYR A 52 -3.83 3.40 1.05
N TYR A 53 -3.18 2.24 1.01
CA TYR A 53 -2.50 1.79 -0.21
C TYR A 53 -3.45 1.54 -1.38
N ARG A 54 -4.67 1.07 -1.10
CA ARG A 54 -5.69 0.87 -2.14
C ARG A 54 -6.17 2.19 -2.73
N GLU A 55 -6.45 3.18 -1.88
CA GLU A 55 -6.81 4.53 -2.30
C GLU A 55 -5.71 5.17 -3.14
N LEU A 56 -4.45 5.09 -2.68
CA LEU A 56 -3.31 5.63 -3.43
C LEU A 56 -3.13 4.98 -4.81
N ALA A 57 -3.37 3.67 -4.91
CA ALA A 57 -3.29 2.96 -6.19
C ALA A 57 -4.40 3.40 -7.16
N GLU A 58 -5.62 3.56 -6.66
CA GLU A 58 -6.76 4.05 -7.45
C GLU A 58 -6.52 5.48 -7.94
N ASP A 59 -6.05 6.37 -7.07
CA ASP A 59 -5.70 7.74 -7.42
C ASP A 59 -4.60 7.79 -8.49
N ALA A 60 -3.59 6.92 -8.42
CA ALA A 60 -2.54 6.86 -9.43
C ALA A 60 -3.08 6.46 -10.81
N GLU A 61 -4.03 5.53 -10.88
CA GLU A 61 -4.70 5.14 -12.12
C GLU A 61 -5.54 6.29 -12.69
N LEU A 62 -6.30 6.99 -11.85
CA LEU A 62 -7.09 8.15 -12.25
C LEU A 62 -6.21 9.32 -12.74
N ASN A 63 -5.10 9.57 -12.05
CA ASN A 63 -4.13 10.60 -12.46
C ASN A 63 -3.50 10.27 -13.81
N ALA A 64 -3.18 9.00 -14.09
CA ALA A 64 -2.67 8.60 -15.40
C ALA A 64 -3.67 8.92 -16.54
N VAL A 65 -4.98 8.70 -16.29
CA VAL A 65 -6.03 9.06 -17.25
C VAL A 65 -6.15 10.57 -17.42
N ALA A 66 -6.08 11.33 -16.31
CA ALA A 66 -6.11 12.79 -16.36
C ALA A 66 -4.91 13.35 -17.14
N ASP A 67 -3.71 12.84 -16.90
CA ASP A 67 -2.48 13.21 -17.60
C ASP A 67 -2.56 12.88 -19.09
N GLU A 68 -3.11 11.72 -19.47
CA GLU A 68 -3.31 11.35 -20.87
C GLU A 68 -4.25 12.33 -21.59
N ARG A 69 -5.39 12.67 -20.96
CA ARG A 69 -6.34 13.64 -21.51
C ARG A 69 -5.74 15.04 -21.62
N MET A 70 -4.86 15.41 -20.69
CA MET A 70 -4.19 16.72 -20.69
C MET A 70 -3.20 16.87 -21.86
N LYS A 71 -2.68 15.77 -22.45
CA LYS A 71 -1.77 15.84 -23.60
C LYS A 71 -2.44 16.43 -24.84
N ASN A 72 -3.72 16.15 -25.07
CA ASN A 72 -4.52 16.67 -26.17
C ASN A 72 -5.91 17.06 -25.65
N PRO A 73 -6.05 18.22 -24.99
CA PRO A 73 -7.28 18.56 -24.28
C PRO A 73 -8.41 18.90 -25.26
N GLU A 74 -9.49 18.12 -25.21
CA GLU A 74 -10.75 18.47 -25.85
C GLU A 74 -11.55 19.35 -24.87
N ILE A 75 -11.47 20.67 -25.06
CA ILE A 75 -12.11 21.63 -24.15
C ILE A 75 -13.57 21.82 -24.57
N VAL A 76 -14.48 21.32 -23.74
CA VAL A 76 -15.91 21.56 -23.88
C VAL A 76 -16.34 22.62 -22.86
N LYS A 77 -16.87 23.75 -23.34
CA LYS A 77 -17.43 24.79 -22.46
C LYS A 77 -18.79 24.32 -21.95
N VAL A 78 -18.95 24.27 -20.63
CA VAL A 78 -20.20 23.93 -19.95
C VAL A 78 -20.55 25.02 -18.93
N ASN A 79 -21.83 25.16 -18.60
CA ASN A 79 -22.33 26.00 -17.51
C ASN A 79 -22.93 25.10 -16.42
N LEU A 80 -22.68 25.40 -15.16
CA LEU A 80 -23.20 24.64 -14.03
C LEU A 80 -24.73 24.76 -13.91
N ASP A 81 -25.30 25.89 -14.34
CA ASP A 81 -26.75 26.12 -14.31
C ASP A 81 -27.52 25.28 -15.36
N ASP A 82 -26.82 24.64 -16.30
CA ASP A 82 -27.40 23.84 -17.40
C ASP A 82 -27.38 22.31 -17.12
N LEU A 83 -26.94 21.89 -15.92
CA LEU A 83 -26.86 20.48 -15.44
C LEU A 83 -27.98 20.13 -14.46
#